data_AF-A0A354BN61-F1
#
_entry.id   AF-A0A354BN61-F1
#
_cell.length_a   1.000
_cell.length_b   1.000
_cell.length_c   1.000
_cell.angle_alpha   90.00
_cell.angle_beta   90.00
_cell.angle_gamma   90.00
#
_symmetry.space_group_name_H-M   'P 1'
#
loop_
_entity.id
_entity.type
_entity.pdbx_description
1 polymer ?
#
loop_
_entity_poly.entity_id
_entity_poly.type
_entity_poly.pdbx_seq_one_letter_code
_entity_poly.pdbx_strand_id
1 'polypeptide(L)'
;GMLNKVPRGLLVASVDQWSEEPTQMARALQEFDRRLPELFEKLRPGDMVIVTGDHGRDGSLPGKTLTREYVPLCVTGPKLAQGVDLGTRVTAADVGQTIAEALGADRVLHGESFLSALKSG
;
A
#
# COMPACT_ATOMS: atom_id res chain seq x y z
N GLY A 1 -14.42 15.08 -3.89
CA GLY A 1 -13.27 14.80 -2.99
C GLY A 1 -11.98 14.73 -3.79
N MET A 2 -10.83 14.49 -3.14
CA MET A 2 -9.51 14.41 -3.79
C MET A 2 -9.45 13.37 -4.93
N LEU A 3 -10.14 12.24 -4.78
CA LEU A 3 -10.28 11.20 -5.82
C LEU A 3 -10.87 11.74 -7.14
N ASN A 4 -11.74 12.75 -7.10
CA ASN A 4 -12.36 13.32 -8.30
C ASN A 4 -11.43 14.29 -9.05
N LYS A 5 -10.32 14.71 -8.42
CA LYS A 5 -9.34 15.62 -9.05
C LYS A 5 -8.34 14.90 -9.95
N VAL A 6 -8.24 13.58 -9.82
CA VAL A 6 -7.32 12.73 -10.59
C VAL A 6 -8.15 11.73 -11.39
N PRO A 7 -8.59 12.09 -12.62
CA PRO A 7 -9.41 11.18 -13.42
C PRO A 7 -8.63 9.89 -13.78
N ARG A 8 -7.33 10.02 -14.03
CA ARG A 8 -6.34 8.94 -14.22
C ARG A 8 -4.98 9.43 -13.71
N GLY A 9 -4.32 8.65 -12.86
CA GLY A 9 -3.03 9.04 -12.29
C GLY A 9 -2.75 8.31 -10.97
N LEU A 10 -1.80 8.84 -10.20
CA LEU A 10 -1.38 8.31 -8.91
C LEU A 10 -1.74 9.29 -7.79
N LEU A 11 -2.33 8.77 -6.71
CA LEU A 11 -2.46 9.47 -5.44
C LEU A 11 -1.59 8.75 -4.41
N VAL A 12 -0.68 9.48 -3.79
CA VAL A 12 0.20 8.97 -2.73
C VAL A 12 -0.09 9.74 -1.45
N ALA A 13 -0.27 9.01 -0.37
CA ALA A 13 -0.40 9.58 0.97
C ALA A 13 0.51 8.80 1.91
N SER A 14 1.26 9.52 2.73
CA SER A 14 2.01 8.96 3.86
C SER A 14 1.19 9.17 5.13
N VAL A 15 1.08 8.13 5.94
CA VAL A 15 0.34 8.18 7.21
C VAL A 15 1.30 7.72 8.30
N ASP A 16 1.67 8.65 9.18
CA ASP A 16 2.48 8.31 10.35
C ASP A 16 1.56 7.83 11.47
N GLN A 17 1.80 6.61 11.93
CA GLN A 17 1.00 5.93 12.96
C GLN A 17 1.84 5.53 14.17
N TRP A 18 3.10 5.94 14.22
CA TRP A 18 4.02 5.46 15.23
C TRP A 18 3.86 6.17 16.58
N SER A 19 3.97 5.40 17.66
CA SER A 19 4.09 5.89 19.03
C SER A 19 5.00 4.97 19.84
N GLU A 20 5.68 5.52 20.85
CA GLU A 20 6.45 4.74 21.83
C GLU A 20 5.54 3.86 22.70
N GLU A 21 4.25 4.19 22.80
CA GLU A 21 3.27 3.42 23.56
C GLU A 21 2.53 2.43 22.64
N PRO A 22 2.68 1.10 22.84
CA PRO A 22 2.04 0.10 21.99
C PRO A 22 0.52 0.25 21.89
N THR A 23 -0.12 0.69 22.97
CA THR A 23 -1.57 0.93 23.01
C THR A 23 -2.00 2.13 22.16
N GLN A 24 -1.14 3.15 22.02
CA GLN A 24 -1.42 4.29 21.15
C GLN A 24 -1.24 3.90 19.68
N MET A 25 -0.16 3.18 19.36
CA MET A 25 0.06 2.65 18.00
C MET A 25 -1.11 1.74 17.56
N ALA A 26 -1.59 0.86 18.45
CA ALA A 26 -2.76 0.02 18.18
C ALA A 26 -4.02 0.85 17.90
N ARG A 27 -4.28 1.90 18.67
CA ARG A 27 -5.41 2.82 18.43
C ARG A 27 -5.27 3.57 17.10
N ALA A 28 -4.06 3.99 16.77
CA ALA A 28 -3.76 4.71 15.54
C ALA A 28 -4.02 3.82 14.30
N LEU A 29 -3.59 2.56 14.35
CA LEU A 29 -3.91 1.54 13.35
C LEU A 29 -5.41 1.23 13.27
N GLN A 30 -6.12 1.16 14.40
CA GLN A 30 -7.58 0.96 14.41
C GLN A 30 -8.33 2.14 13.78
N GLU A 31 -7.92 3.38 14.05
CA GLU A 31 -8.56 4.54 13.41
C GLU A 31 -8.27 4.59 11.91
N PHE A 32 -7.06 4.20 11.48
CA PHE A 32 -6.76 4.03 10.05
C PHE A 32 -7.67 3.00 9.40
N ASP A 33 -7.78 1.81 9.99
CA ASP A 33 -8.63 0.72 9.50
C ASP A 33 -10.10 1.16 9.39
N ARG A 34 -10.61 1.89 10.38
CA ARG A 34 -11.99 2.42 10.39
C ARG A 34 -12.30 3.37 9.23
N ARG A 35 -11.29 3.99 8.62
CA ARG A 35 -11.44 4.88 7.46
C ARG A 35 -11.41 4.14 6.11
N LEU A 36 -10.91 2.90 6.06
CA LEU A 36 -10.76 2.14 4.83
C LEU A 36 -12.11 1.83 4.13
N PRO A 37 -13.19 1.45 4.82
CA PRO A 37 -14.48 1.24 4.16
C PRO A 37 -14.98 2.47 3.38
N GLU A 38 -14.85 3.66 3.97
CA GLU A 38 -15.24 4.94 3.34
C GLU A 38 -14.41 5.23 2.06
N LEU A 39 -13.15 4.77 2.03
CA LEU A 39 -12.30 4.85 0.84
C LEU A 39 -12.77 3.86 -0.22
N PHE A 40 -13.02 2.60 0.17
CA PHE A 40 -13.40 1.52 -0.75
C PHE A 40 -14.71 1.80 -1.47
N GLU A 41 -15.69 2.40 -0.79
CA GLU A 41 -16.97 2.82 -1.38
C GLU A 41 -16.82 3.88 -2.49
N LYS A 42 -15.71 4.62 -2.50
CA LYS A 42 -15.43 5.68 -3.48
C LYS A 42 -14.60 5.22 -4.67
N LEU A 43 -14.12 3.97 -4.66
CA LEU A 43 -13.31 3.41 -5.75
C LEU A 43 -14.19 3.14 -6.98
N ARG A 44 -13.63 3.42 -8.16
CA ARG A 44 -14.26 3.16 -9.45
C ARG A 44 -13.66 1.89 -10.07
N PRO A 45 -14.34 1.26 -11.04
CA PRO A 45 -13.72 0.22 -11.86
C PRO A 45 -12.40 0.69 -12.45
N GLY A 46 -11.33 -0.07 -12.22
CA GLY A 46 -9.96 0.26 -12.65
C GLY A 46 -9.13 1.03 -11.62
N ASP A 47 -9.70 1.48 -10.51
CA ASP A 47 -8.92 2.01 -9.39
C ASP A 47 -8.29 0.86 -8.60
N MET A 48 -7.06 1.07 -8.12
CA MET A 48 -6.29 0.14 -7.30
C MET A 48 -5.76 0.87 -6.07
N VAL A 49 -5.91 0.25 -4.90
CA VAL A 49 -5.36 0.71 -3.62
C VAL A 49 -4.23 -0.23 -3.23
N ILE A 50 -3.06 0.36 -2.95
CA ILE A 50 -1.89 -0.35 -2.41
C ILE A 50 -1.61 0.25 -1.04
N VAL A 51 -1.56 -0.60 -0.01
CA VAL A 51 -1.14 -0.23 1.35
C VAL A 51 0.16 -0.96 1.66
N THR A 52 1.21 -0.20 2.00
CA THR A 52 2.54 -0.70 2.36
C THR A 52 3.21 0.20 3.37
N GLY A 53 4.29 -0.29 4.00
CA GLY A 53 5.25 0.53 4.74
C GLY A 53 6.52 0.79 3.91
N ASP A 54 7.44 1.55 4.49
CA ASP A 54 8.77 1.85 3.95
C ASP A 54 9.91 1.34 4.86
N HIS A 55 9.65 1.14 6.14
CA HIS A 55 10.54 0.52 7.12
C HIS A 55 9.77 0.01 8.35
N GLY A 56 10.48 -0.64 9.29
CA GLY A 56 9.95 -1.02 10.60
C GLY A 56 10.30 0.01 11.67
N ARG A 57 9.50 0.06 12.74
CA ARG A 57 9.83 0.86 13.92
C ARG A 57 9.23 0.22 15.17
N ASP A 58 9.92 -0.81 15.66
CA ASP A 58 9.50 -1.59 16.83
C ASP A 58 9.50 -0.74 18.10
N GLY A 59 8.31 -0.38 18.59
CA GLY A 59 8.11 0.38 19.82
C GLY A 59 8.45 -0.38 21.11
N SER A 60 8.74 -1.69 21.04
CA SER A 60 9.21 -2.47 22.18
C SER A 60 10.72 -2.36 22.40
N LEU A 61 11.47 -1.86 21.40
CA LEU A 61 12.91 -1.70 21.49
C LEU A 61 13.29 -0.35 22.12
N PRO A 62 14.38 -0.30 22.92
CA PRO A 62 14.88 0.95 23.44
C PRO A 62 15.38 1.86 22.31
N GLY A 63 14.85 3.09 22.27
CA GLY A 63 15.26 4.12 21.33
C GLY A 63 14.21 4.44 20.26
N LYS A 64 14.49 5.47 19.45
CA LYS A 64 13.59 5.98 18.40
C LYS A 64 14.01 5.55 16.99
N THR A 65 14.95 4.61 16.90
CA THR A 65 15.63 4.23 15.66
C THR A 65 14.77 3.30 14.82
N LEU A 66 14.89 3.41 13.49
CA LEU A 66 14.21 2.54 12.55
C LEU A 66 14.77 1.10 12.66
N THR A 67 13.90 0.12 12.54
CA THR A 67 14.23 -1.30 12.50
C THR A 67 14.18 -1.83 11.07
N ARG A 68 15.05 -2.80 10.76
CA ARG A 68 15.11 -3.43 9.44
C ARG A 68 14.10 -4.57 9.38
N GLU A 69 12.86 -4.24 9.04
CA GLU A 69 11.75 -5.20 8.96
C GLU A 69 11.21 -5.31 7.54
N TYR A 70 10.55 -6.44 7.27
CA TYR A 70 9.64 -6.51 6.13
C TYR A 70 8.44 -5.60 6.36
N VAL A 71 7.92 -5.04 5.28
CA VAL A 71 6.72 -4.21 5.30
C VAL A 71 5.56 -4.99 4.68
N PRO A 72 4.31 -4.79 5.16
CA PRO A 72 3.16 -5.44 4.56
C PRO A 72 2.95 -4.93 3.13
N LEU A 73 2.37 -5.76 2.26
CA LEU A 73 1.90 -5.37 0.94
C LEU A 73 0.46 -5.87 0.77
N CYS A 74 -0.50 -4.95 0.88
CA CYS A 74 -1.90 -5.24 0.65
C CYS A 74 -2.37 -4.51 -0.61
N VAL A 75 -3.01 -5.22 -1.53
CA VAL A 75 -3.52 -4.64 -2.78
C VAL A 75 -4.98 -5.02 -2.96
N THR A 76 -5.82 -4.03 -3.24
CA THR A 76 -7.25 -4.25 -3.47
C THR A 76 -7.81 -3.22 -4.45
N GLY A 77 -8.97 -3.52 -5.03
CA GLY A 77 -9.65 -2.64 -5.97
C GLY A 77 -10.83 -3.33 -6.63
N PRO A 78 -11.80 -2.57 -7.17
CA PRO A 78 -12.91 -3.15 -7.89
C PRO A 78 -12.42 -3.98 -9.09
N LYS A 79 -12.84 -5.25 -9.16
CA LYS A 79 -12.48 -6.23 -10.21
C LYS A 79 -11.03 -6.74 -10.19
N LEU A 80 -10.25 -6.46 -9.15
CA LEU A 80 -8.98 -7.18 -8.95
C LEU A 80 -9.25 -8.59 -8.41
N ALA A 81 -8.39 -9.53 -8.79
CA ALA A 81 -8.39 -10.87 -8.23
C ALA A 81 -8.27 -10.82 -6.69
N GLN A 82 -9.03 -11.66 -6.01
CA GLN A 82 -9.11 -11.71 -4.55
C GLN A 82 -8.32 -12.90 -4.01
N GLY A 83 -7.74 -12.75 -2.81
CA GLY A 83 -7.02 -13.84 -2.14
C GLY A 83 -5.71 -14.23 -2.84
N VAL A 84 -5.13 -13.35 -3.65
CA VAL A 84 -3.87 -13.59 -4.35
C VAL A 84 -2.71 -13.52 -3.36
N ASP A 85 -1.95 -14.59 -3.25
CA ASP A 85 -0.65 -14.58 -2.57
C ASP A 85 0.41 -13.98 -3.51
N LEU A 86 0.85 -12.76 -3.20
CA LEU A 86 1.90 -12.06 -3.96
C LEU A 86 3.31 -12.52 -3.59
N GLY A 87 3.42 -13.38 -2.57
CA GLY A 87 4.68 -13.80 -1.95
C GLY A 87 5.44 -12.64 -1.30
N THR A 88 6.63 -12.95 -0.81
CA THR A 88 7.57 -11.92 -0.38
C THR A 88 8.19 -11.25 -1.60
N ARG A 89 8.05 -9.93 -1.70
CA ARG A 89 8.68 -9.14 -2.77
C ARG A 89 10.16 -8.95 -2.49
N VAL A 90 10.98 -9.05 -3.53
CA VAL A 90 12.45 -8.92 -3.41
C VAL A 90 12.85 -7.47 -3.15
N THR A 91 12.05 -6.52 -3.62
CA THR A 91 12.31 -5.09 -3.48
C THR A 91 11.02 -4.28 -3.43
N ALA A 92 11.04 -3.16 -2.71
CA ALA A 92 9.96 -2.17 -2.74
C ALA A 92 9.75 -1.58 -4.14
N ALA A 93 10.76 -1.68 -5.01
CA ALA A 93 10.65 -1.23 -6.40
C ALA A 93 9.61 -2.03 -7.21
N ASP A 94 9.22 -3.23 -6.78
CA ASP A 94 8.13 -4.01 -7.40
C ASP A 94 6.79 -3.27 -7.35
N VAL A 95 6.55 -2.49 -6.28
CA VAL A 95 5.37 -1.62 -6.17
C VAL A 95 5.44 -0.51 -7.20
N GLY A 96 6.59 0.16 -7.33
CA GLY A 96 6.82 1.20 -8.33
C GLY A 96 6.66 0.68 -9.77
N GLN A 97 7.23 -0.48 -10.06
CA GLN A 97 7.10 -1.13 -11.37
C GLN A 97 5.65 -1.53 -11.68
N THR A 98 4.89 -1.97 -10.68
CA THR A 98 3.46 -2.29 -10.82
C THR A 98 2.61 -1.04 -11.06
N ILE A 99 2.91 0.07 -10.37
CA ILE A 99 2.25 1.35 -10.61
C ILE A 99 2.55 1.87 -12.03
N ALA A 100 3.81 1.79 -12.47
CA ALA A 100 4.21 2.20 -13.81
C ALA A 100 3.46 1.40 -14.90
N GLU A 101 3.42 0.07 -14.77
CA GLU A 101 2.68 -0.80 -15.70
C GLU A 101 1.18 -0.46 -15.70
N ALA A 102 0.55 -0.28 -14.53
CA ALA A 102 -0.88 0.02 -14.42
C ALA A 102 -1.25 1.37 -15.06
N LEU A 103 -0.36 2.35 -15.01
CA LEU A 103 -0.58 3.66 -15.62
C LEU A 103 -0.21 3.70 -17.11
N GLY A 104 0.52 2.70 -17.61
CA GLY A 104 1.08 2.69 -18.97
C GLY A 104 2.28 3.63 -19.12
N ALA A 105 3.04 3.83 -18.03
CA ALA A 105 4.28 4.60 -18.02
C ALA A 105 5.47 3.72 -18.42
N ASP A 106 6.62 4.36 -18.65
CA ASP A 106 7.87 3.65 -18.93
C ASP A 106 8.31 2.78 -17.74
N ARG A 107 9.05 1.71 -18.06
CA ARG A 107 9.61 0.79 -17.06
C ARG A 107 10.55 1.55 -16.12
N VAL A 108 10.45 1.28 -14.82
CA VAL A 108 11.42 1.82 -13.85
C VAL A 108 12.72 1.01 -13.88
N LEU A 109 13.79 1.55 -13.28
CA LEU A 109 15.12 0.92 -13.30
C LEU A 109 15.17 -0.43 -12.56
N HIS A 110 14.32 -0.62 -11.54
CA HIS A 110 14.34 -1.77 -10.65
C HIS A 110 12.93 -2.27 -10.35
N GLY A 111 12.85 -3.56 -10.03
CA GLY A 111 11.61 -4.21 -9.62
C GLY A 111 10.93 -4.95 -10.76
N GLU A 112 10.12 -5.93 -10.38
CA GLU A 112 9.30 -6.74 -11.28
C GLU A 112 7.83 -6.54 -10.94
N SER A 113 7.00 -6.26 -11.94
CA SER A 113 5.58 -6.04 -11.71
C SER A 113 4.88 -7.32 -11.29
N PHE A 114 3.94 -7.20 -10.36
CA PHE A 114 2.97 -8.23 -10.00
C PHE A 114 1.56 -7.94 -10.55
N LEU A 115 1.40 -6.97 -11.45
CA LEU A 115 0.07 -6.58 -11.96
C LEU A 115 -0.67 -7.74 -12.64
N SER A 116 0.06 -8.62 -13.34
CA SER A 116 -0.52 -9.80 -14.00
C SER A 116 -1.22 -10.74 -13.03
N ALA A 117 -0.70 -10.89 -11.80
CA ALA A 117 -1.30 -11.73 -10.76
C ALA A 117 -2.62 -11.15 -10.21
N LEU A 118 -2.85 -9.84 -10.40
CA LEU A 118 -4.04 -9.14 -9.90
C LEU A 118 -5.18 -9.06 -10.92
N LYS A 119 -4.93 -9.45 -12.18
CA LYS A 119 -5.98 -9.48 -13.21
C LYS A 119 -6.93 -10.63 -12.91
N SER A 120 -8.23 -10.33 -12.82
CA SER A 120 -9.25 -11.38 -12.82
C SER A 120 -9.16 -12.18 -14.12
N GLY A 121 -9.21 -13.51 -14.02
CA GLY A 121 -9.52 -14.36 -15.17
C GLY A 121 -10.89 -14.03 -15.75
#